data_AF-A0A928PVQ4-F1
#
_entry.id   AF-A0A928PVQ4-F1
#
_cell.length_a   1.000
_cell.length_b   1.000
_cell.length_c   1.000
_cell.angle_alpha   90.00
_cell.angle_beta   90.00
_cell.angle_gamma   90.00
#
_symmetry.space_group_name_H-M   'P 1'
#
loop_
_entity.id
_entity.type
_entity.pdbx_description
1 polymer ?
#
loop_
_entity_poly.entity_id
_entity_poly.type
_entity_poly.pdbx_seq_one_letter_code
_entity_poly.pdbx_strand_id
1 'polypeptide(L)'
;MAICYFILASIAISLWAVFNSMGINENFLLILGIIVYLLCVLIIFWGRYAEGKGKLINLGNKLVRQELKPAEFIRHYEKLKNADDLVIKKLSVDVLRVALIAYDLLNDRENALATVDEMINVASDKKQNLAKLLKSSLLFSYGDNQAAEILFNEIQKQKLNIVCSGLVDVILKSDRAMARGDYKTAEVYHLNVLSRLFPKPDKIDMLISNYWLGEIYEKLQDTNKAIKHYQYCANFGGETAIKTSAIEKLQHIN
;
A
#
# COMPACT_ATOMS: atom_id res chain seq x y z
N MET A 1 -10.83 -28.14 -10.61
CA MET A 1 -11.04 -28.57 -9.21
C MET A 1 -12.47 -28.27 -8.73
N ALA A 2 -12.97 -27.02 -8.82
CA ALA A 2 -14.35 -26.67 -8.40
C ALA A 2 -15.47 -27.46 -9.12
N ILE A 3 -15.29 -27.79 -10.41
CA ILE A 3 -16.25 -28.60 -11.19
C ILE A 3 -16.49 -29.99 -10.56
N CYS A 4 -15.42 -30.63 -10.05
CA CYS A 4 -15.54 -31.96 -9.41
C CYS A 4 -16.39 -31.89 -8.13
N TYR A 5 -16.28 -30.82 -7.37
CA TYR A 5 -17.08 -30.64 -6.15
C TYR A 5 -18.54 -30.29 -6.44
N PHE A 6 -18.83 -29.55 -7.52
CA PHE A 6 -20.21 -29.38 -7.99
C PHE A 6 -20.84 -30.70 -8.40
N ILE A 7 -20.10 -31.54 -9.13
CA ILE A 7 -20.57 -32.88 -9.51
C ILE A 7 -20.86 -33.72 -8.27
N LEU A 8 -19.96 -33.72 -7.27
CA LEU A 8 -20.16 -34.45 -6.01
C LEU A 8 -21.38 -33.93 -5.22
N ALA A 9 -21.56 -32.61 -5.14
CA ALA A 9 -22.73 -32.01 -4.50
C ALA A 9 -24.03 -32.38 -5.23
N SER A 10 -24.04 -32.32 -6.57
CA SER A 10 -25.17 -32.73 -7.39
C SER A 10 -25.50 -34.21 -7.23
N ILE A 11 -24.49 -35.09 -7.15
CA ILE A 11 -24.68 -36.52 -6.88
C ILE A 11 -25.29 -36.73 -5.48
N ALA A 12 -24.77 -36.05 -4.44
CA ALA A 12 -25.30 -36.17 -3.09
C ALA A 12 -26.77 -35.74 -2.98
N ILE A 13 -27.14 -34.62 -3.61
CA ILE A 13 -28.52 -34.12 -3.66
C ILE A 13 -29.41 -35.07 -4.48
N SER A 14 -28.92 -35.60 -5.59
CA SER A 14 -29.66 -36.55 -6.43
C SER A 14 -29.91 -37.87 -5.70
N LEU A 15 -28.91 -38.41 -4.99
CA LEU A 15 -29.04 -39.60 -4.16
C LEU A 15 -30.05 -39.39 -3.02
N TRP A 16 -30.00 -38.22 -2.36
CA TRP A 16 -31.01 -37.87 -1.36
C TRP A 16 -32.43 -37.87 -1.96
N ALA A 17 -32.64 -37.28 -3.14
CA ALA A 17 -33.95 -37.25 -3.78
C ALA A 17 -34.49 -38.66 -4.09
N VAL A 18 -33.62 -39.57 -4.54
CA VAL A 18 -33.97 -40.98 -4.78
C VAL A 18 -34.31 -41.68 -3.47
N PHE A 19 -33.49 -41.59 -2.43
CA PHE A 19 -33.76 -42.23 -1.14
C PHE A 19 -35.03 -41.71 -0.46
N ASN A 20 -35.26 -40.39 -0.54
CA ASN A 20 -36.47 -39.77 -0.01
C ASN A 20 -37.73 -40.28 -0.75
N SER A 21 -37.66 -40.49 -2.07
CA SER A 21 -38.77 -41.08 -2.85
C SER A 21 -39.08 -42.54 -2.48
N MET A 22 -38.11 -43.25 -1.90
CA MET A 22 -38.25 -44.61 -1.39
C MET A 22 -38.65 -44.66 0.10
N GLY A 23 -38.89 -43.50 0.73
CA GLY A 23 -39.25 -43.41 2.16
C GLY A 23 -38.07 -43.57 3.13
N ILE A 24 -36.83 -43.53 2.63
CA ILE A 24 -35.62 -43.63 3.45
C ILE A 24 -35.17 -42.22 3.84
N ASN A 25 -35.10 -41.95 5.15
CA ASN A 25 -34.76 -40.62 5.68
C ASN A 25 -33.24 -40.42 5.79
N GLU A 26 -32.63 -39.91 4.72
CA GLU A 26 -31.19 -39.61 4.64
C GLU A 26 -30.91 -38.10 4.56
N ASN A 27 -31.55 -37.31 5.43
CA ASN A 27 -31.40 -35.84 5.43
C ASN A 27 -29.94 -35.35 5.55
N PHE A 28 -29.03 -36.17 6.11
CA PHE A 28 -27.60 -35.88 6.12
C PHE A 28 -27.02 -35.68 4.72
N LEU A 29 -27.46 -36.43 3.70
CA LEU A 29 -26.96 -36.31 2.32
C LEU A 29 -27.35 -34.97 1.69
N LEU A 30 -28.55 -34.48 1.98
CA LEU A 30 -28.99 -33.14 1.54
C LEU A 30 -28.14 -32.05 2.20
N ILE A 31 -27.95 -32.13 3.52
CA ILE A 31 -27.14 -31.15 4.28
C ILE A 31 -25.71 -31.14 3.76
N LEU A 32 -25.10 -32.32 3.58
CA LEU A 32 -23.75 -32.45 3.04
C LEU A 32 -23.66 -31.86 1.62
N GLY A 33 -24.62 -32.19 0.75
CA GLY A 33 -24.69 -31.66 -0.61
C GLY A 33 -24.77 -30.13 -0.65
N ILE A 34 -25.61 -29.53 0.21
CA ILE A 34 -25.73 -28.06 0.34
C ILE A 34 -24.43 -27.44 0.87
N ILE A 35 -23.81 -28.02 1.91
CA ILE A 35 -22.54 -27.51 2.46
C ILE A 35 -21.44 -27.55 1.40
N VAL A 36 -21.30 -28.67 0.68
CA VAL A 36 -20.29 -28.81 -0.38
C VAL A 36 -20.56 -27.80 -1.50
N TYR A 37 -21.82 -27.60 -1.89
CA TYR A 37 -22.19 -26.61 -2.89
C TYR A 37 -21.83 -25.18 -2.45
N LEU A 38 -22.15 -24.79 -1.22
CA LEU A 38 -21.79 -23.49 -0.67
C LEU A 38 -20.28 -23.30 -0.58
N LEU A 39 -19.52 -24.32 -0.17
CA LEU A 39 -18.05 -24.29 -0.18
C LEU A 39 -17.49 -24.12 -1.58
N CYS A 40 -18.08 -24.75 -2.62
CA CYS A 40 -17.66 -24.55 -4.02
C CYS A 40 -17.80 -23.09 -4.46
N VAL A 41 -18.96 -22.51 -4.17
CA VAL A 41 -19.27 -21.13 -4.50
C VAL A 41 -18.27 -20.19 -3.80
N LEU A 42 -18.00 -20.42 -2.52
CA LEU A 42 -16.99 -19.67 -1.76
C LEU A 42 -15.58 -19.81 -2.35
N ILE A 43 -15.15 -21.02 -2.72
CA ILE A 43 -13.83 -21.27 -3.32
C ILE A 43 -13.68 -20.53 -4.65
N ILE A 44 -14.72 -20.51 -5.50
CA ILE A 44 -14.68 -19.77 -6.76
C ILE A 44 -14.54 -18.27 -6.51
N PHE A 45 -15.33 -17.72 -5.60
CA PHE A 45 -15.24 -16.30 -5.25
C PHE A 45 -13.88 -15.94 -4.65
N TRP A 46 -13.33 -16.77 -3.76
CA TRP A 46 -11.98 -16.60 -3.22
C TRP A 46 -10.89 -16.71 -4.27
N GLY A 47 -11.00 -17.67 -5.19
CA GLY A 47 -10.04 -17.84 -6.29
C GLY A 47 -10.01 -16.61 -7.19
N ARG A 48 -11.18 -16.09 -7.57
CA ARG A 48 -11.30 -14.86 -8.37
C ARG A 48 -10.77 -13.63 -7.62
N TYR A 49 -11.05 -13.50 -6.32
CA TYR A 49 -10.49 -12.45 -5.46
C TYR A 49 -8.95 -12.50 -5.47
N ALA A 50 -8.38 -13.69 -5.23
CA ALA A 50 -6.94 -13.89 -5.15
C ALA A 50 -6.25 -13.61 -6.49
N GLU A 51 -6.87 -14.01 -7.61
CA GLU A 51 -6.37 -13.73 -8.94
C GLU A 51 -6.37 -12.23 -9.26
N GLY A 52 -7.49 -11.54 -8.99
CA GLY A 52 -7.60 -10.10 -9.19
C GLY A 52 -6.58 -9.31 -8.34
N LYS A 53 -6.47 -9.65 -7.05
CA LYS A 53 -5.46 -9.10 -6.15
C LYS A 53 -4.04 -9.37 -6.67
N GLY A 54 -3.74 -10.61 -7.05
CA GLY A 54 -2.43 -11.00 -7.57
C GLY A 54 -2.03 -10.21 -8.81
N LYS A 55 -2.95 -10.02 -9.76
CA LYS A 55 -2.73 -9.19 -10.95
C LYS A 55 -2.40 -7.74 -10.59
N LEU A 56 -3.18 -7.12 -9.68
CA LEU A 56 -2.93 -5.74 -9.25
C LEU A 56 -1.61 -5.58 -8.52
N ILE A 57 -1.25 -6.51 -7.63
CA ILE A 57 0.03 -6.47 -6.93
C ILE A 57 1.20 -6.64 -7.92
N ASN A 58 1.07 -7.52 -8.91
CA ASN A 58 2.11 -7.67 -9.94
C ASN A 58 2.27 -6.40 -10.78
N LEU A 59 1.17 -5.78 -11.21
CA LEU A 59 1.21 -4.48 -11.89
C LEU A 59 1.80 -3.38 -11.00
N GLY A 60 1.50 -3.43 -9.69
CA GLY A 60 2.08 -2.52 -8.71
C GLY A 60 3.59 -2.68 -8.56
N ASN A 61 4.09 -3.90 -8.56
CA ASN A 61 5.53 -4.15 -8.55
C ASN A 61 6.21 -3.59 -9.80
N LYS A 62 5.57 -3.71 -10.97
CA LYS A 62 6.05 -3.08 -12.21
C LYS A 62 6.05 -1.56 -12.13
N LEU A 63 4.99 -0.97 -11.55
CA LEU A 63 4.92 0.47 -11.29
C LEU A 63 6.09 0.95 -10.42
N VAL A 64 6.36 0.26 -9.30
CA VAL A 64 7.46 0.60 -8.37
C VAL A 64 8.83 0.50 -9.04
N ARG A 65 8.99 -0.43 -10.00
CA ARG A 65 10.19 -0.58 -10.83
C ARG A 65 10.23 0.35 -12.04
N GLN A 66 9.21 1.21 -12.22
CA GLN A 66 9.03 2.07 -13.39
C GLN A 66 8.91 1.34 -14.73
N GLU A 67 8.61 0.04 -14.70
CA GLU A 67 8.28 -0.77 -15.88
C GLU A 67 6.85 -0.49 -16.39
N LEU A 68 6.04 0.22 -15.60
CA LEU A 68 4.65 0.57 -15.90
C LEU A 68 4.39 2.03 -15.54
N LYS A 69 3.77 2.79 -16.46
CA LYS A 69 3.40 4.19 -16.19
C LYS A 69 2.25 4.26 -15.18
N PRO A 70 2.23 5.26 -14.27
CA PRO A 70 1.15 5.43 -13.29
C PRO A 70 -0.26 5.46 -13.91
N ALA A 71 -0.46 6.20 -15.00
CA ALA A 71 -1.75 6.28 -15.70
C ALA A 71 -2.21 4.92 -16.26
N GLU A 72 -1.26 4.09 -16.71
CA GLU A 72 -1.58 2.76 -17.22
C GLU A 72 -1.98 1.82 -16.08
N PHE A 73 -1.28 1.89 -14.94
CA PHE A 73 -1.68 1.19 -13.72
C PHE A 73 -3.11 1.59 -13.30
N ILE A 74 -3.43 2.88 -13.21
CA ILE A 74 -4.76 3.37 -12.82
C ILE A 74 -5.85 2.85 -13.76
N ARG A 75 -5.61 2.83 -15.08
CA ARG A 75 -6.55 2.25 -16.04
C ARG A 75 -6.85 0.79 -15.75
N HIS A 76 -5.84 -0.01 -15.44
CA HIS A 76 -6.02 -1.42 -15.07
C HIS A 76 -6.70 -1.58 -13.70
N TYR A 77 -6.35 -0.73 -12.74
CA TYR A 77 -6.94 -0.69 -11.42
C TYR A 77 -8.44 -0.40 -11.49
N GLU A 78 -8.86 0.66 -12.16
CA GLU A 78 -10.27 1.02 -12.31
C GLU A 78 -11.06 -0.03 -13.10
N LYS A 79 -10.44 -0.62 -14.14
CA LYS A 79 -11.07 -1.73 -14.88
C LYS A 79 -11.34 -2.93 -13.97
N LEU A 80 -10.40 -3.29 -13.09
CA LEU A 80 -10.54 -4.44 -12.19
C LEU A 80 -11.42 -4.12 -10.97
N LYS A 81 -11.44 -2.87 -10.51
CA LYS A 81 -12.30 -2.39 -9.42
C LYS A 81 -13.78 -2.39 -9.82
N ASN A 82 -14.08 -2.03 -11.07
CA ASN A 82 -15.44 -1.93 -11.60
C ASN A 82 -15.92 -3.19 -12.35
N ALA A 83 -15.14 -4.28 -12.34
CA ALA A 83 -15.53 -5.52 -13.01
C ALA A 83 -16.56 -6.31 -12.17
N ASP A 84 -17.72 -6.61 -12.76
CA ASP A 84 -18.83 -7.33 -12.10
C ASP A 84 -18.48 -8.78 -11.70
N ASP A 85 -17.49 -9.38 -12.38
CA ASP A 85 -17.10 -10.78 -12.26
C ASP A 85 -15.96 -11.04 -11.28
N LEU A 86 -15.23 -9.98 -10.88
CA LEU A 86 -14.12 -10.03 -9.95
C LEU A 86 -14.55 -9.46 -8.60
N VAL A 87 -14.47 -10.31 -7.58
CA VAL A 87 -14.68 -9.93 -6.19
C VAL A 87 -13.52 -9.04 -5.75
N ILE A 88 -13.44 -7.79 -6.20
CA ILE A 88 -12.59 -6.78 -5.54
C ILE A 88 -13.48 -5.66 -5.01
N LYS A 89 -14.72 -5.99 -4.60
CA LYS A 89 -15.58 -5.04 -3.87
C LYS A 89 -14.98 -4.58 -2.54
N LYS A 90 -14.02 -5.34 -1.98
CA LYS A 90 -13.26 -4.93 -0.79
C LYS A 90 -11.77 -5.01 -1.10
N LEU A 91 -11.20 -3.86 -1.46
CA LEU A 91 -9.78 -3.73 -1.76
C LEU A 91 -8.95 -3.98 -0.50
N SER A 92 -7.90 -4.80 -0.63
CA SER A 92 -6.97 -4.98 0.48
C SER A 92 -6.08 -3.75 0.64
N VAL A 93 -5.62 -3.48 1.86
CA VAL A 93 -4.66 -2.39 2.17
C VAL A 93 -3.45 -2.40 1.24
N ASP A 94 -2.94 -3.56 0.84
CA ASP A 94 -1.76 -3.67 -0.03
C ASP A 94 -2.05 -3.16 -1.46
N VAL A 95 -3.24 -3.42 -1.98
CA VAL A 95 -3.66 -2.93 -3.31
C VAL A 95 -3.89 -1.42 -3.26
N LEU A 96 -4.57 -0.94 -2.21
CA LEU A 96 -4.81 0.48 -2.01
C LEU A 96 -3.50 1.27 -1.88
N ARG A 97 -2.46 0.70 -1.24
CA ARG A 97 -1.14 1.35 -1.19
C ARG A 97 -0.52 1.57 -2.56
N VAL A 98 -0.63 0.60 -3.46
CA VAL A 98 -0.11 0.74 -4.82
C VAL A 98 -0.91 1.79 -5.59
N ALA A 99 -2.24 1.77 -5.46
CA ALA A 99 -3.11 2.78 -6.07
C ALA A 99 -2.80 4.18 -5.54
N LEU A 100 -2.55 4.31 -4.23
CA LEU A 100 -2.13 5.56 -3.60
C LEU A 100 -0.85 6.10 -4.22
N ILE A 101 0.17 5.27 -4.37
CA ILE A 101 1.44 5.65 -5.02
C ILE A 101 1.19 6.10 -6.46
N ALA A 102 0.35 5.39 -7.20
CA ALA A 102 0.05 5.74 -8.59
C ALA A 102 -0.66 7.10 -8.69
N TYR A 103 -1.66 7.36 -7.84
CA TYR A 103 -2.38 8.64 -7.80
C TYR A 103 -1.47 9.78 -7.37
N ASP A 104 -0.62 9.57 -6.36
CA ASP A 104 0.34 10.57 -5.90
C ASP A 104 1.38 10.92 -6.98
N LEU A 105 1.89 9.92 -7.71
CA LEU A 105 2.79 10.14 -8.87
C LEU A 105 2.12 10.89 -10.03
N LEU A 106 0.79 10.83 -10.13
CA LEU A 106 0.02 11.62 -11.10
C LEU A 106 -0.36 13.01 -10.55
N ASN A 107 0.01 13.33 -9.31
CA ASN A 107 -0.43 14.52 -8.57
C ASN A 107 -1.97 14.63 -8.50
N ASP A 108 -2.66 13.49 -8.51
CA ASP A 108 -4.11 13.39 -8.37
C ASP A 108 -4.47 13.34 -6.89
N ARG A 109 -4.50 14.54 -6.28
CA ARG A 109 -4.66 14.72 -4.84
C ARG A 109 -5.98 14.18 -4.31
N GLU A 110 -7.06 14.35 -5.06
CA GLU A 110 -8.40 13.93 -4.67
C GLU A 110 -8.46 12.41 -4.55
N ASN A 111 -8.01 11.69 -5.59
CA ASN A 111 -8.02 10.23 -5.57
C ASN A 111 -6.98 9.64 -4.62
N ALA A 112 -5.83 10.30 -4.42
CA ALA A 112 -4.86 9.89 -3.40
C ALA A 112 -5.45 9.97 -1.98
N LEU A 113 -6.10 11.08 -1.64
CA LEU A 113 -6.75 11.24 -0.33
C LEU A 113 -7.94 10.30 -0.14
N ALA A 114 -8.77 10.10 -1.16
CA ALA A 114 -9.86 9.15 -1.12
C ALA A 114 -9.36 7.70 -0.92
N THR A 115 -8.26 7.34 -1.58
CA THR A 115 -7.65 6.01 -1.46
C THR A 115 -7.12 5.75 -0.06
N VAL A 116 -6.45 6.73 0.58
CA VAL A 116 -5.97 6.55 1.96
C VAL A 116 -7.12 6.54 2.98
N ASP A 117 -8.22 7.24 2.72
CA ASP A 117 -9.44 7.13 3.54
C ASP A 117 -10.07 5.74 3.45
N GLU A 118 -10.11 5.15 2.24
CA GLU A 118 -10.51 3.75 2.08
C GLU A 118 -9.57 2.80 2.83
N MET A 119 -8.25 3.07 2.85
CA MET A 119 -7.29 2.29 3.64
C MET A 119 -7.59 2.36 5.13
N ILE A 120 -7.91 3.54 5.67
CA ILE A 120 -8.26 3.73 7.09
C ILE A 120 -9.52 2.92 7.43
N ASN A 121 -10.50 2.87 6.53
CA ASN A 121 -11.76 2.16 6.74
C ASN A 121 -11.65 0.64 6.65
N VAL A 122 -10.72 0.11 5.83
CA VAL A 122 -10.56 -1.33 5.62
C VAL A 122 -9.48 -1.95 6.52
N ALA A 123 -8.55 -1.16 7.03
CA ALA A 123 -7.45 -1.64 7.85
C ALA A 123 -7.90 -2.09 9.25
N SER A 124 -7.23 -3.11 9.78
CA SER A 124 -7.29 -3.43 11.22
C SER A 124 -6.59 -2.34 12.05
N ASP A 125 -6.89 -2.22 13.34
CA ASP A 125 -6.41 -1.15 14.24
C ASP A 125 -4.92 -0.79 14.05
N LYS A 126 -4.03 -1.80 14.01
CA LYS A 126 -2.58 -1.56 13.79
C LYS A 126 -2.27 -0.96 12.41
N LYS A 127 -2.93 -1.43 11.35
CA LYS A 127 -2.75 -0.93 9.99
C LYS A 127 -3.49 0.39 9.75
N GLN A 128 -4.54 0.66 10.52
CA GLN A 128 -5.32 1.89 10.47
C GLN A 128 -4.46 3.08 10.90
N ASN A 129 -3.69 2.93 11.97
CA ASN A 129 -2.76 3.97 12.42
C ASN A 129 -1.68 4.28 11.38
N LEU A 130 -1.17 3.26 10.69
CA LEU A 130 -0.24 3.45 9.59
C LEU A 130 -0.90 4.20 8.41
N ALA A 131 -2.16 3.90 8.10
CA ALA A 131 -2.90 4.64 7.07
C ALA A 131 -3.15 6.11 7.48
N LYS A 132 -3.45 6.38 8.75
CA LYS A 132 -3.54 7.75 9.30
C LYS A 132 -2.20 8.50 9.20
N LEU A 133 -1.08 7.84 9.51
CA LEU A 133 0.26 8.42 9.34
C LEU A 133 0.53 8.80 7.87
N LEU A 134 0.20 7.91 6.93
CA LEU A 134 0.32 8.17 5.50
C LEU A 134 -0.55 9.34 5.04
N LYS A 135 -1.81 9.41 5.51
CA LYS A 135 -2.71 10.54 5.22
C LYS A 135 -2.14 11.86 5.73
N SER A 136 -1.58 11.88 6.95
CA SER A 136 -0.97 13.08 7.52
C SER A 136 0.23 13.56 6.70
N SER A 137 1.10 12.63 6.26
CA SER A 137 2.24 12.93 5.38
C SER A 137 1.79 13.51 4.03
N LEU A 138 0.79 12.92 3.38
CA LEU A 138 0.22 13.45 2.12
C LEU A 138 -0.36 14.86 2.29
N LEU A 139 -1.08 15.10 3.39
CA LEU A 139 -1.65 16.42 3.67
C LEU A 139 -0.55 17.49 3.86
N PHE A 140 0.56 17.16 4.54
CA PHE A 140 1.72 18.06 4.61
C PHE A 140 2.32 18.32 3.22
N SER A 141 2.51 17.27 2.41
CA SER A 141 3.05 17.38 1.05
C SER A 141 2.17 18.25 0.13
N TYR A 142 0.84 18.15 0.27
CA TYR A 142 -0.11 18.95 -0.49
C TYR A 142 -0.36 20.36 0.07
N GLY A 143 0.23 20.68 1.23
CA GLY A 143 0.13 21.99 1.89
C GLY A 143 -1.10 22.18 2.77
N ASP A 144 -1.92 21.15 3.01
CA ASP A 144 -3.03 21.18 3.94
C ASP A 144 -2.54 20.95 5.39
N ASN A 145 -1.76 21.92 5.86
CA ASN A 145 -1.05 21.83 7.13
C ASN A 145 -2.01 21.75 8.33
N GLN A 146 -3.19 22.37 8.24
CA GLN A 146 -4.16 22.35 9.34
C GLN A 146 -4.76 20.96 9.51
N ALA A 147 -5.23 20.34 8.43
CA ALA A 147 -5.77 18.98 8.49
C ALA A 147 -4.67 17.98 8.89
N ALA A 148 -3.46 18.15 8.38
CA ALA A 148 -2.30 17.32 8.71
C ALA A 148 -1.98 17.34 10.22
N GLU A 149 -1.99 18.53 10.85
CA GLU A 149 -1.70 18.71 12.27
C GLU A 149 -2.79 18.12 13.17
N ILE A 150 -4.07 18.24 12.80
CA ILE A 150 -5.18 17.62 13.56
C ILE A 150 -4.94 16.11 13.64
N LEU A 151 -4.67 15.49 12.48
CA LEU A 151 -4.44 14.05 12.39
C LEU A 151 -3.15 13.62 13.11
N PHE A 152 -2.07 14.38 12.98
CA PHE A 152 -0.81 14.14 13.68
C PHE A 152 -0.98 14.15 15.21
N ASN A 153 -1.74 15.12 15.74
CA ASN A 153 -2.00 15.21 17.17
C ASN A 153 -2.93 14.09 17.66
N GLU A 154 -3.89 13.65 16.85
CA GLU A 154 -4.74 12.49 17.16
C GLU A 154 -3.89 11.21 17.32
N ILE A 155 -2.99 10.98 16.34
CA ILE A 155 -2.04 9.86 16.33
C ILE A 155 -1.16 9.89 17.59
N GLN A 156 -0.64 11.05 17.99
CA GLN A 156 0.16 11.16 19.22
C GLN A 156 -0.64 10.88 20.49
N LYS A 157 -1.86 11.43 20.61
CA LYS A 157 -2.74 11.26 21.79
C LYS A 157 -3.14 9.81 22.02
N GLN A 158 -3.26 9.03 20.95
CA GLN A 158 -3.59 7.61 21.03
C GLN A 158 -2.48 6.77 21.70
N LYS A 159 -1.39 7.39 22.19
CA LYS A 159 -0.20 6.74 22.80
C LYS A 159 0.11 5.47 22.04
N LEU A 160 0.17 5.59 20.72
CA LEU A 160 0.37 4.46 19.86
C LEU A 160 1.62 3.74 20.37
N ASN A 161 1.45 2.51 20.86
CA ASN A 161 2.55 1.58 21.15
C ASN A 161 3.39 1.29 19.89
N ILE A 162 3.09 1.96 18.79
CA ILE A 162 3.99 2.37 17.74
C ILE A 162 5.00 3.37 18.33
N VAL A 163 5.82 2.89 19.28
CA VAL A 163 7.20 3.34 19.42
C VAL A 163 7.88 2.99 18.10
N CYS A 164 7.62 3.75 17.04
CA CYS A 164 8.37 3.63 15.81
C CYS A 164 9.46 4.67 15.87
N SER A 165 10.59 4.27 16.43
CA SER A 165 11.87 4.73 15.91
C SER A 165 12.03 4.38 14.41
N GLY A 166 11.15 3.58 13.81
CA GLY A 166 11.16 3.22 12.39
C GLY A 166 10.97 4.40 11.44
N LEU A 167 11.40 4.19 10.19
CA LEU A 167 11.48 5.18 9.13
C LEU A 167 10.19 5.99 8.87
N VAL A 168 9.00 5.40 9.08
CA VAL A 168 7.71 6.08 8.84
C VAL A 168 7.51 7.30 9.76
N ASP A 169 7.90 7.20 11.03
CA ASP A 169 7.81 8.30 11.98
C ASP A 169 8.80 9.42 11.62
N VAL A 170 9.99 9.03 11.16
CA VAL A 170 11.02 9.95 10.68
C VAL A 170 10.52 10.73 9.47
N ILE A 171 9.95 10.05 8.47
CA ILE A 171 9.36 10.69 7.29
C ILE A 171 8.27 11.68 7.72
N LEU A 172 7.31 11.26 8.54
CA LEU A 172 6.21 12.15 8.94
C LEU A 172 6.69 13.40 9.71
N LYS A 173 7.63 13.22 10.64
CA LYS A 173 8.20 14.35 11.39
C LYS A 173 9.03 15.26 10.48
N SER A 174 9.72 14.68 9.51
CA SER A 174 10.46 15.41 8.47
C SER A 174 9.51 16.21 7.60
N ASP A 175 8.45 15.60 7.04
CA ASP A 175 7.43 16.27 6.23
C ASP A 175 6.80 17.45 6.96
N ARG A 176 6.45 17.25 8.24
CA ARG A 176 5.93 18.31 9.10
C ARG A 176 6.93 19.46 9.27
N ALA A 177 8.20 19.15 9.49
CA ALA A 177 9.25 20.15 9.64
C ALA A 177 9.47 20.91 8.31
N MET A 178 9.51 20.20 7.18
CA MET A 178 9.60 20.77 5.84
C MET A 178 8.40 21.68 5.53
N ALA A 179 7.18 21.26 5.88
CA ALA A 179 5.96 22.05 5.69
C ALA A 179 5.95 23.36 6.50
N ARG A 180 6.73 23.43 7.59
CA ARG A 180 6.96 24.64 8.41
C ARG A 180 8.18 25.46 7.94
N GLY A 181 8.91 24.98 6.94
CA GLY A 181 10.18 25.57 6.50
C GLY A 181 11.36 25.29 7.45
N ASP A 182 11.19 24.43 8.44
CA ASP A 182 12.27 24.00 9.36
C ASP A 182 13.07 22.84 8.76
N TYR A 183 13.78 23.14 7.68
CA TYR A 183 14.61 22.16 6.96
C TYR A 183 15.77 21.63 7.81
N LYS A 184 16.19 22.37 8.85
CA LYS A 184 17.25 21.95 9.76
C LYS A 184 16.79 20.85 10.70
N THR A 185 15.56 20.94 11.21
CA THR A 185 14.98 19.86 12.00
C THR A 185 14.68 18.64 11.12
N ALA A 186 14.22 18.84 9.87
CA ALA A 186 14.05 17.76 8.90
C ALA A 186 15.38 17.01 8.62
N GLU A 187 16.47 17.76 8.43
CA GLU A 187 17.84 17.22 8.26
C GLU A 187 18.23 16.31 9.43
N VAL A 188 18.03 16.77 10.67
CA VAL A 188 18.38 16.02 11.89
C VAL A 188 17.65 14.68 11.96
N TYR A 189 16.38 14.62 11.56
CA TYR A 189 15.63 13.36 11.60
C TYR A 189 16.25 12.28 10.70
N HIS A 190 16.61 12.62 9.47
CA HIS A 190 17.21 11.66 8.54
C HIS A 190 18.68 11.34 8.87
N LEU A 191 19.46 12.33 9.32
CA LEU A 191 20.83 12.07 9.80
C LEU A 191 20.83 11.12 10.99
N ASN A 192 19.86 11.26 11.91
CA ASN A 192 19.70 10.35 13.03
C ASN A 192 19.35 8.92 12.59
N VAL A 193 18.68 8.71 11.46
CA VAL A 193 18.49 7.35 10.92
C VAL A 193 19.83 6.78 10.45
N LEU A 194 20.59 7.57 9.70
CA LEU A 194 21.86 7.13 9.11
C LEU A 194 22.97 6.92 10.16
N SER A 195 22.93 7.64 11.28
CA SER A 195 23.94 7.56 12.35
C SER A 195 23.62 6.53 13.45
N ARG A 196 22.46 5.87 13.39
CA ARG A 196 22.07 4.86 14.39
C ARG A 196 23.02 3.67 14.40
N LEU A 197 23.52 3.37 15.60
CA LEU A 197 24.31 2.17 15.87
C LEU A 197 23.42 0.93 16.07
N PHE A 198 22.23 1.09 16.66
CA PHE A 198 21.30 -0.01 16.90
C PHE A 198 19.82 0.45 16.92
N PRO A 199 18.91 -0.22 16.18
CA PRO A 199 19.23 -1.12 15.08
C PRO A 199 19.98 -0.36 13.97
N LYS A 200 20.93 -1.02 13.31
CA LYS A 200 21.64 -0.45 12.17
C LYS A 200 20.62 -0.22 11.04
N PRO A 201 20.62 0.94 10.37
CA PRO A 201 19.71 1.20 9.25
C PRO A 201 19.92 0.14 8.16
N ASP A 202 18.81 -0.40 7.67
CA ASP A 202 18.87 -1.34 6.54
C ASP A 202 19.08 -0.59 5.21
N LYS A 203 19.17 -1.33 4.10
CA LYS A 203 19.40 -0.73 2.77
C LYS A 203 18.28 0.23 2.36
N ILE A 204 17.03 -0.05 2.76
CA ILE A 204 15.86 0.77 2.42
C ILE A 204 15.87 2.05 3.26
N ASP A 205 16.14 1.94 4.57
CA ASP A 205 16.30 3.08 5.46
C ASP A 205 17.39 4.03 4.96
N MET A 206 18.54 3.47 4.56
CA MET A 206 19.64 4.22 3.99
C MET A 206 19.22 4.92 2.69
N LEU A 207 18.59 4.19 1.76
CA LEU A 207 18.20 4.71 0.46
C LEU A 207 17.19 5.86 0.58
N ILE A 208 16.15 5.67 1.39
CA ILE A 208 15.08 6.67 1.60
C ILE A 208 15.63 7.89 2.34
N SER A 209 16.43 7.69 3.39
CA SER A 209 16.98 8.82 4.16
C SER A 209 17.98 9.65 3.35
N ASN A 210 18.79 9.02 2.50
CA ASN A 210 19.65 9.76 1.58
C ASN A 210 18.83 10.54 0.55
N TYR A 211 17.77 9.96 0.00
CA TYR A 211 16.93 10.68 -0.96
C TYR A 211 16.30 11.94 -0.35
N TRP A 212 15.71 11.82 0.83
CA TRP A 212 15.13 12.97 1.53
C TRP A 212 16.17 14.00 1.95
N LEU A 213 17.37 13.58 2.37
CA LEU A 213 18.46 14.52 2.62
C LEU A 213 18.85 15.30 1.36
N GLY A 214 18.84 14.66 0.18
CA GLY A 214 19.00 15.34 -1.10
C GLY A 214 18.02 16.49 -1.27
N GLU A 215 16.72 16.20 -1.14
CA GLU A 215 15.66 17.22 -1.25
C GLU A 215 15.80 18.32 -0.20
N ILE A 216 16.12 17.96 1.04
CA ILE A 216 16.31 18.91 2.15
C ILE A 216 17.49 19.84 1.87
N TYR A 217 18.61 19.32 1.36
CA TYR A 217 19.77 20.13 1.04
C TYR A 217 19.56 21.03 -0.19
N GLU A 218 18.74 20.63 -1.17
CA GLU A 218 18.29 21.55 -2.22
C GLU A 218 17.54 22.75 -1.62
N LYS A 219 16.60 22.50 -0.68
CA LYS A 219 15.85 23.57 0.00
C LYS A 219 16.74 24.47 0.86
N LEU A 220 17.80 23.90 1.45
CA LEU A 220 18.82 24.64 2.19
C LEU A 220 19.87 25.32 1.28
N GLN A 221 19.79 25.13 -0.03
CA GLN A 221 20.75 25.63 -1.02
C GLN A 221 22.19 25.11 -0.81
N ASP A 222 22.35 23.96 -0.17
CA ASP A 222 23.65 23.27 0.01
C ASP A 222 23.83 22.23 -1.10
N THR A 223 24.06 22.72 -2.31
CA THR A 223 24.15 21.91 -3.54
C THR A 223 25.13 20.75 -3.44
N ASN A 224 26.29 20.97 -2.80
CA ASN A 224 27.32 19.93 -2.67
C ASN A 224 26.82 18.75 -1.82
N LYS A 225 26.11 19.03 -0.72
CA LYS A 225 25.52 17.95 0.09
C LYS A 225 24.34 17.30 -0.64
N ALA A 226 23.51 18.07 -1.34
CA ALA A 226 22.42 17.51 -2.14
C ALA A 226 22.96 16.49 -3.16
N ILE A 227 23.97 16.88 -3.96
CA ILE A 227 24.64 16.01 -4.93
C ILE A 227 25.17 14.73 -4.25
N LYS A 228 25.87 14.85 -3.13
CA LYS A 228 26.41 13.69 -2.40
C LYS A 228 25.33 12.67 -2.04
N HIS A 229 24.18 13.16 -1.58
CA HIS A 229 23.08 12.31 -1.16
C HIS A 229 22.33 11.68 -2.36
N TYR A 230 22.10 12.43 -3.43
CA TYR A 230 21.53 11.85 -4.66
C TYR A 230 22.48 10.85 -5.33
N GLN A 231 23.79 11.09 -5.31
CA GLN A 231 24.79 10.14 -5.81
C GLN A 231 24.74 8.81 -5.06
N TYR A 232 24.53 8.84 -3.75
CA TYR A 232 24.31 7.61 -2.98
C TYR A 232 23.11 6.83 -3.53
N CYS A 233 21.97 7.50 -3.73
CA CYS A 233 20.77 6.89 -4.29
C CYS A 233 20.98 6.36 -5.71
N ALA A 234 21.71 7.10 -6.56
CA ALA A 234 22.04 6.70 -7.92
C ALA A 234 22.89 5.41 -7.96
N ASN A 235 23.85 5.31 -7.04
CA ASN A 235 24.81 4.20 -6.99
C ASN A 235 24.24 2.95 -6.32
N PHE A 236 23.43 3.11 -5.26
CA PHE A 236 22.97 2.01 -4.42
C PHE A 236 21.47 1.70 -4.52
N GLY A 237 20.72 2.47 -5.31
CA GLY A 237 19.26 2.33 -5.41
C GLY A 237 18.77 1.13 -6.21
N GLY A 238 19.62 0.39 -6.94
CA GLY A 238 19.18 -0.74 -7.77
C GLY A 238 18.20 -0.32 -8.88
N GLU A 239 17.25 -1.18 -9.25
CA GLU A 239 16.17 -0.85 -10.21
C GLU A 239 14.95 -0.29 -9.48
N THR A 240 15.12 0.88 -8.84
CA THR A 240 14.05 1.53 -8.06
C THR A 240 13.76 2.93 -8.58
N ALA A 241 12.53 3.40 -8.34
CA ALA A 241 12.14 4.77 -8.66
C ALA A 241 13.01 5.83 -7.96
N ILE A 242 13.53 5.54 -6.76
CA ILE A 242 14.43 6.46 -6.03
C ILE A 242 15.73 6.69 -6.82
N LYS A 243 16.29 5.65 -7.45
CA LYS A 243 17.48 5.79 -8.28
C LYS A 243 17.21 6.71 -9.46
N THR A 244 16.14 6.45 -10.20
CA THR A 244 15.79 7.24 -11.39
C THR A 244 15.58 8.70 -11.03
N SER A 245 14.78 8.98 -9.99
CA SER A 245 14.55 10.34 -9.51
C SER A 245 15.85 11.02 -9.10
N ALA A 246 16.73 10.33 -8.36
CA ALA A 246 18.03 10.87 -7.98
C ALA A 246 18.93 11.21 -9.19
N ILE A 247 18.89 10.39 -10.26
CA ILE A 247 19.64 10.67 -11.50
C ILE A 247 19.08 11.91 -12.20
N GLU A 248 17.77 12.02 -12.31
CA GLU A 248 17.10 13.21 -12.89
C GLU A 248 17.50 14.47 -12.11
N LYS A 249 17.42 14.43 -10.78
CA LYS A 249 17.86 15.52 -9.90
C LYS A 249 19.32 15.89 -10.14
N LEU A 250 20.23 14.91 -10.21
CA LEU A 250 21.65 15.16 -10.49
C LEU A 250 21.91 15.81 -11.86
N GLN A 251 21.05 15.58 -12.85
CA GLN A 251 21.16 16.24 -14.16
C GLN A 251 20.75 17.72 -14.10
N HIS A 252 19.80 18.06 -13.24
CA HIS A 252 19.26 19.42 -13.10
C HIS A 252 20.01 20.31 -12.10
N ILE A 253 20.82 19.73 -11.22
CA ILE A 253 21.59 20.45 -10.20
C ILE A 253 22.94 20.97 -10.72
N ASN A 254 23.33 20.61 -11.95
CA ASN A 254 24.58 21.06 -12.59
C ASN A 254 24.53 22.51 -13.10
#